data_AF-A0A6G0QPZ1-F1
#
_entry.id   AF-A0A6G0QPZ1-F1
#
_cell.length_a   1.000
_cell.length_b   1.000
_cell.length_c   1.000
_cell.angle_alpha   90.00
_cell.angle_beta   90.00
_cell.angle_gamma   90.00
#
_symmetry.space_group_name_H-M   'P 1'
#
loop_
_entity.id
_entity.type
_entity.pdbx_description
1 polymer ?
#
loop_
_entity_poly.entity_id
_entity_poly.type
_entity_poly.pdbx_seq_one_letter_code
_entity_poly.pdbx_strand_id
1 'polypeptide(L)'
;MTVKTPPTQHRSSATRLAGKDIAGVTRMVAKNDLEQIKQRAVILTDAAARQLKLEREAQQAATRHESQERKRRMMEKEIAVRARREQSAMELELEADRKALLTGNEVVNNQHLESLRKINSLAMAATGYQLCDALQEHQRERQMVESRYNNIHDSIMERERRRDLQRRKDAEVEAHVKRMEARQVLEEQIADRQKQTIREEEAKAIEAQKILKTYKQYELEEQRKIEQQRENRKETMWQVAVTNDHIKQMKEEMVIRNKKEEMAAAAYLRKKALEEEAKLQEEARIRKSKELRIAKLRAQQEKAQDKQAIQDGFRAKKAYEETEKNARLKEKRDKERKIAMMQSILQDRKKQEAFHAEQAQQLRNLDANMDRIGQRQIEHEYQNHKAAEAAAKERDLKHGDLLLQQIEANEQRHMKAKMFEQNDAKFLKKKALKESILAEKVRVDTLQRLQKRGVPEEYLRELSRMNINETNA
;
A
#
# COMPACT_ATOMS: atom_id res chain seq x y z
N MET A 1 13.98 -8.19 67.29
CA MET A 1 15.42 -8.08 67.64
C MET A 1 16.01 -6.93 66.81
N THR A 2 16.53 -5.81 67.31
CA THR A 2 16.74 -5.31 68.68
C THR A 2 16.41 -3.81 68.71
N VAL A 3 15.50 -3.35 69.56
CA VAL A 3 15.17 -1.92 69.69
C VAL A 3 16.24 -1.25 70.56
N LYS A 4 17.02 -0.33 70.00
CA LYS A 4 17.95 0.51 70.79
C LYS A 4 17.19 1.69 71.38
N THR A 5 16.94 1.63 72.68
CA THR A 5 16.44 2.75 73.48
C THR A 5 17.49 3.87 73.57
N PRO A 6 17.10 5.15 73.54
CA PRO A 6 17.99 6.26 73.87
C PRO A 6 18.27 6.29 75.39
N PRO A 7 19.44 6.76 75.84
CA PRO A 7 19.78 6.82 77.26
C PRO A 7 18.90 7.84 77.99
N THR A 8 18.34 7.42 79.12
CA THR A 8 17.61 8.26 80.06
C THR A 8 18.50 9.39 80.57
N GLN A 9 18.06 10.64 80.38
CA GLN A 9 18.66 11.78 81.07
C GLN A 9 18.44 11.63 82.58
N HIS A 10 19.53 11.59 83.35
CA HIS A 10 19.45 11.67 84.81
C HIS A 10 18.84 13.01 85.20
N ARG A 11 17.60 13.00 85.70
CA ARG A 11 17.03 14.14 86.43
C ARG A 11 17.84 14.34 87.70
N SER A 12 18.68 15.37 87.75
CA SER A 12 19.33 15.80 88.98
C SER A 12 18.25 16.27 89.97
N SER A 13 17.94 15.42 90.95
CA SER A 13 17.08 15.77 92.08
C SER A 13 17.74 16.87 92.90
N ALA A 14 17.32 18.12 92.69
CA ALA A 14 17.72 19.25 93.52
C ALA A 14 17.00 19.16 94.88
N THR A 15 17.52 18.30 95.76
CA THR A 15 17.08 18.19 97.15
C THR A 15 17.30 19.53 97.85
N ARG A 16 16.22 20.19 98.28
CA ARG A 16 16.31 21.40 99.09
C ARG A 16 16.87 21.06 100.47
N LEU A 17 18.14 21.36 100.69
CA LEU A 17 18.77 21.36 102.02
C LEU A 17 19.69 22.58 102.16
N ALA A 18 20.02 22.91 103.41
CA ALA A 18 20.93 23.97 103.84
C ALA A 18 20.43 25.42 103.64
N GLY A 19 19.40 25.78 104.43
CA GLY A 19 19.53 26.99 105.24
C GLY A 19 20.43 26.68 106.45
N LYS A 20 21.76 26.83 106.29
CA LYS A 20 22.75 26.86 107.37
C LYS A 20 24.05 27.49 106.85
N ASP A 21 24.85 28.03 107.76
CA ASP A 21 26.24 28.46 107.56
C ASP A 21 26.47 29.75 106.73
N ILE A 22 25.87 30.85 107.18
CA ILE A 22 26.42 32.20 106.98
C ILE A 22 27.51 32.44 108.05
N ALA A 23 28.69 31.85 107.86
CA ALA A 23 29.91 32.22 108.59
C ALA A 23 31.19 31.61 107.96
N GLY A 24 32.08 32.46 107.42
CA GLY A 24 33.53 32.25 107.57
C GLY A 24 34.25 31.14 106.80
N VAL A 25 33.74 30.61 105.68
CA VAL A 25 34.52 29.68 104.83
C VAL A 25 35.09 30.39 103.59
N THR A 26 36.40 30.60 103.57
CA THR A 26 37.15 31.20 102.45
C THR A 26 37.24 30.24 101.27
N ARG A 27 36.14 30.11 100.51
CA ARG A 27 36.08 29.26 99.32
C ARG A 27 36.95 29.88 98.21
N MET A 28 38.17 29.35 98.03
CA MET A 28 39.06 29.79 96.95
C MET A 28 38.42 29.49 95.59
N VAL A 29 37.87 30.53 94.96
CA VAL A 29 37.34 30.46 93.60
C VAL A 29 38.54 30.30 92.66
N ALA A 30 38.58 29.22 91.89
CA ALA A 30 39.63 29.02 90.88
C ALA A 30 39.60 30.17 89.86
N LYS A 31 40.75 30.58 89.32
CA LYS A 31 40.83 31.71 88.37
C LYS A 31 39.84 31.55 87.21
N ASN A 32 39.71 30.33 86.67
CA ASN A 32 38.77 29.99 85.61
C ASN A 32 37.29 30.20 86.02
N ASP A 33 36.91 29.87 87.25
CA ASP A 33 35.55 30.08 87.76
C ASP A 33 35.29 31.57 87.98
N LEU A 34 36.29 32.30 88.46
CA LEU A 34 36.24 33.75 88.67
C LEU A 34 36.12 34.49 87.34
N GLU A 35 36.80 34.03 86.29
CA GLU A 35 36.68 34.51 84.92
C GLU A 35 35.33 34.14 84.28
N GLN A 36 34.83 32.91 84.49
CA GLN A 36 33.49 32.52 84.04
C GLN A 36 32.39 33.34 84.72
N ILE A 37 32.50 33.62 86.02
CA ILE A 37 31.57 34.48 86.75
C ILE A 37 31.64 35.90 86.20
N LYS A 38 32.84 36.46 85.98
CA LYS A 38 33.01 37.78 85.33
C LYS A 38 32.38 37.83 83.94
N GLN A 39 32.61 36.82 83.09
CA GLN A 39 32.03 36.74 81.75
C GLN A 39 30.50 36.61 81.75
N ARG A 40 29.93 35.88 82.72
CA ARG A 40 28.46 35.74 82.89
C ARG A 40 27.80 36.96 83.54
N ALA A 41 28.55 37.74 84.31
CA ALA A 41 28.06 38.94 84.99
C ALA A 41 28.11 40.21 84.12
N VAL A 42 28.66 40.14 82.89
CA VAL A 42 28.56 41.25 81.93
C VAL A 42 27.11 41.41 81.50
N ILE A 43 26.51 42.56 81.85
CA ILE A 43 25.21 42.98 81.34
C ILE A 43 25.39 43.34 79.86
N LEU A 44 25.22 42.35 78.99
CA LEU A 44 25.21 42.52 77.55
C LEU A 44 24.01 43.39 77.14
N THR A 45 24.24 44.43 76.37
CA THR A 45 23.17 45.14 75.67
C THR A 45 22.52 44.22 74.64
N ASP A 46 21.23 44.41 74.35
CA ASP A 46 20.50 43.57 73.39
C ASP A 46 21.18 43.50 72.00
N ALA A 47 21.87 44.57 71.60
CA ALA A 47 22.67 44.60 70.38
C ALA A 47 23.87 43.65 70.44
N ALA A 48 24.65 43.68 71.53
CA ALA A 48 25.80 42.78 71.73
C ALA A 48 25.36 41.32 71.87
N ALA A 49 24.25 41.05 72.56
CA ALA A 49 23.68 39.71 72.67
C ALA A 49 23.25 39.14 71.30
N ARG A 50 22.71 39.98 70.41
CA ARG A 50 22.38 39.58 69.02
C ARG A 50 23.62 39.30 68.18
N GLN A 51 24.65 40.15 68.25
CA GLN A 51 25.91 39.93 67.52
C GLN A 51 26.58 38.61 67.95
N LEU A 52 26.71 38.39 69.25
CA LEU A 52 27.33 37.18 69.80
C LEU A 52 26.52 35.91 69.44
N LYS A 53 25.19 36.02 69.30
CA LYS A 53 24.33 34.94 68.78
C LYS A 53 24.58 34.68 67.28
N LEU A 54 24.67 35.73 66.46
CA LEU A 54 24.97 35.62 65.02
C LEU A 54 26.35 35.01 64.76
N GLU A 55 27.38 35.41 65.51
CA GLU A 55 28.73 34.82 65.42
C GLU A 55 28.72 33.34 65.79
N ARG A 56 27.98 32.96 66.84
CA ARG A 56 27.83 31.55 67.27
C ARG A 56 27.05 30.72 66.25
N GLU A 57 26.04 31.32 65.62
CA GLU A 57 25.29 30.70 64.52
C GLU A 57 26.15 30.56 63.25
N ALA A 58 27.01 31.54 62.94
CA ALA A 58 27.97 31.47 61.83
C ALA A 58 29.05 30.40 62.04
N GLN A 59 29.62 30.30 63.23
CA GLN A 59 30.57 29.23 63.60
C GLN A 59 29.91 27.84 63.55
N GLN A 60 28.65 27.73 64.00
CA GLN A 60 27.88 26.50 63.85
C GLN A 60 27.49 26.20 62.39
N ALA A 61 27.25 27.21 61.56
CA ALA A 61 26.99 27.03 60.14
C ALA A 61 28.24 26.51 59.40
N ALA A 62 29.41 27.09 59.67
CA ALA A 62 30.69 26.65 59.10
C ALA A 62 31.01 25.19 59.46
N THR A 63 30.89 24.80 60.73
CA THR A 63 31.11 23.41 61.18
C THR A 63 30.05 22.44 60.66
N ARG A 64 28.80 22.88 60.46
CA ARG A 64 27.76 22.07 59.78
C ARG A 64 28.01 21.93 58.28
N HIS A 65 28.63 22.90 57.62
CA HIS A 65 28.84 22.92 56.17
C HIS A 65 29.60 21.66 55.69
N GLU A 66 30.74 21.34 56.31
CA GLU A 66 31.51 20.13 55.97
C GLU A 66 30.74 18.82 56.22
N SER A 67 29.86 18.80 57.21
CA SER A 67 29.00 17.64 57.49
C SER A 67 27.90 17.51 56.45
N GLN A 68 27.31 18.63 56.02
CA GLN A 68 26.31 18.68 54.95
C GLN A 68 26.91 18.31 53.59
N GLU A 69 28.12 18.77 53.26
CA GLU A 69 28.82 18.34 52.05
C GLU A 69 29.12 16.85 52.05
N ARG A 70 29.62 16.30 53.16
CA ARG A 70 29.86 14.86 53.30
C ARG A 70 28.55 14.06 53.11
N LYS A 71 27.43 14.55 53.64
CA LYS A 71 26.10 13.96 53.39
C LYS A 71 25.68 14.07 51.92
N ARG A 72 25.84 15.24 51.26
CA ARG A 72 25.54 15.42 49.83
C ARG A 72 26.34 14.45 48.95
N ARG A 73 27.67 14.35 49.15
CA ARG A 73 28.53 13.41 48.42
C ARG A 73 28.16 11.94 48.66
N MET A 74 27.65 11.59 49.85
CA MET A 74 27.13 10.24 50.11
C MET A 74 25.79 9.99 49.39
N MET A 75 24.86 10.94 49.41
CA MET A 75 23.60 10.85 48.67
C MET A 75 23.83 10.75 47.15
N GLU A 76 24.75 11.54 46.58
CA GLU A 76 25.15 11.47 45.17
C GLU A 76 25.71 10.10 44.80
N LYS A 77 26.57 9.52 45.65
CA LYS A 77 27.09 8.15 45.48
C LYS A 77 25.98 7.10 45.58
N GLU A 78 25.03 7.26 46.50
CA GLU A 78 23.89 6.36 46.64
C GLU A 78 22.96 6.40 45.42
N ILE A 79 22.67 7.59 44.89
CA ILE A 79 21.93 7.79 43.64
C ILE A 79 22.66 7.14 42.46
N ALA A 80 23.98 7.31 42.35
CA ALA A 80 24.78 6.69 41.30
C ALA A 80 24.83 5.15 41.41
N VAL A 81 24.94 4.59 42.62
CA VAL A 81 24.86 3.14 42.86
C VAL A 81 23.46 2.61 42.53
N ARG A 82 22.41 3.34 42.89
CA ARG A 82 21.03 2.99 42.53
C ARG A 82 20.81 3.01 41.02
N ALA A 83 21.28 4.03 40.32
CA ALA A 83 21.20 4.11 38.86
C ALA A 83 21.92 2.93 38.17
N ARG A 84 23.12 2.55 38.65
CA ARG A 84 23.83 1.36 38.15
C ARG A 84 23.08 0.06 38.42
N ARG A 85 22.41 -0.08 39.58
CA ARG A 85 21.55 -1.24 39.88
C ARG A 85 20.32 -1.29 38.98
N GLU A 86 19.67 -0.15 38.72
CA GLU A 86 18.54 -0.05 37.80
C GLU A 86 18.95 -0.39 36.35
N GLN A 87 20.13 0.07 35.91
CA GLN A 87 20.72 -0.30 34.61
C GLN A 87 21.01 -1.81 34.52
N SER A 88 21.73 -2.37 35.49
CA SER A 88 22.06 -3.79 35.52
C SER A 88 20.82 -4.70 35.59
N ALA A 89 19.77 -4.28 36.30
CA ALA A 89 18.49 -5.00 36.30
C ALA A 89 17.79 -4.94 34.93
N MET A 90 17.79 -3.77 34.27
CA MET A 90 17.24 -3.63 32.92
C MET A 90 18.02 -4.45 31.88
N GLU A 91 19.35 -4.48 31.96
CA GLU A 91 20.21 -5.30 31.09
C GLU A 91 19.93 -6.80 31.29
N LEU A 92 19.80 -7.25 32.55
CA LEU A 92 19.50 -8.65 32.87
C LEU A 92 18.11 -9.08 32.39
N GLU A 93 17.10 -8.19 32.46
CA GLU A 93 15.79 -8.43 31.84
C GLU A 93 15.90 -8.54 30.31
N LEU A 94 16.63 -7.63 29.64
CA LEU A 94 16.80 -7.66 28.19
C LEU A 94 17.63 -8.88 27.73
N GLU A 95 18.56 -9.37 28.55
CA GLU A 95 19.24 -10.64 28.31
C GLU A 95 18.31 -11.85 28.49
N ALA A 96 17.42 -11.83 29.49
CA ALA A 96 16.40 -12.85 29.64
C ALA A 96 15.45 -12.84 28.43
N ASP A 97 15.00 -11.66 27.98
CA ASP A 97 14.22 -11.48 26.75
C ASP A 97 15.00 -11.99 25.53
N ARG A 98 16.33 -11.80 25.43
CA ARG A 98 17.16 -12.38 24.35
C ARG A 98 17.26 -13.90 24.42
N LYS A 99 17.31 -14.49 25.61
CA LYS A 99 17.44 -15.94 25.83
C LYS A 99 16.09 -16.70 25.77
N ALA A 100 14.97 -16.02 25.98
CA ALA A 100 13.63 -16.61 25.89
C ALA A 100 13.36 -17.22 24.50
N LEU A 101 12.61 -18.32 24.44
CA LEU A 101 12.16 -18.86 23.16
C LEU A 101 11.06 -17.97 22.58
N LEU A 102 11.15 -17.70 21.28
CA LEU A 102 10.16 -16.91 20.56
C LEU A 102 8.81 -17.65 20.51
N THR A 103 7.76 -17.10 21.12
CA THR A 103 6.43 -17.71 20.98
C THR A 103 5.75 -17.24 19.70
N GLY A 104 4.99 -18.12 19.04
CA GLY A 104 4.27 -17.76 17.81
C GLY A 104 3.31 -16.57 17.99
N ASN A 105 2.75 -16.43 19.19
CA ASN A 105 1.87 -15.32 19.56
C ASN A 105 2.60 -13.98 19.59
N GLU A 106 3.86 -13.92 20.05
CA GLU A 106 4.67 -12.69 20.04
C GLU A 106 4.89 -12.18 18.62
N VAL A 107 5.14 -13.06 17.64
CA VAL A 107 5.31 -12.66 16.24
C VAL A 107 4.01 -12.13 15.65
N VAL A 108 2.88 -12.78 15.95
CA VAL A 108 1.55 -12.38 15.45
C VAL A 108 1.12 -11.03 16.03
N ASN A 109 1.27 -10.83 17.35
CA ASN A 109 0.89 -9.58 18.01
C ASN A 109 1.70 -8.38 17.50
N ASN A 110 2.95 -8.61 17.07
CA ASN A 110 3.87 -7.56 16.65
C ASN A 110 3.97 -7.37 15.12
N GLN A 111 3.08 -7.98 14.31
CA GLN A 111 3.04 -7.79 12.84
C GLN A 111 2.89 -6.33 12.36
N HIS A 112 2.58 -5.40 13.27
CA HIS A 112 2.54 -3.97 13.00
C HIS A 112 3.94 -3.34 12.85
N LEU A 113 4.96 -3.95 13.46
CA LEU A 113 6.37 -3.53 13.40
C LEU A 113 6.91 -3.53 11.96
N GLU A 114 7.60 -2.45 11.57
CA GLU A 114 8.14 -2.28 10.22
C GLU A 114 9.28 -3.26 9.94
N SER A 115 10.12 -3.54 10.95
CA SER A 115 11.18 -4.54 10.87
C SER A 115 10.64 -5.92 10.47
N LEU A 116 9.58 -6.41 11.15
CA LEU A 116 8.97 -7.71 10.89
C LEU A 116 8.33 -7.78 9.50
N ARG A 117 7.68 -6.71 9.06
CA ARG A 117 7.13 -6.61 7.69
C ARG A 117 8.23 -6.68 6.64
N LYS A 118 9.35 -5.98 6.85
CA LYS A 118 10.50 -6.00 5.95
C LYS A 118 11.19 -7.38 5.92
N ILE A 119 11.36 -8.02 7.08
CA ILE A 119 11.86 -9.41 7.17
C ILE A 119 10.98 -10.36 6.36
N ASN A 120 9.65 -10.29 6.52
CA ASN A 120 8.70 -11.13 5.78
C ASN A 120 8.74 -10.86 4.27
N SER A 121 8.87 -9.59 3.86
CA SER A 121 9.01 -9.20 2.45
C SER A 121 10.28 -9.78 1.81
N LEU A 122 11.44 -9.65 2.48
CA LEU A 122 12.71 -10.21 2.02
C LEU A 122 12.68 -11.75 1.99
N ALA A 123 12.07 -12.39 3.01
CA ALA A 123 11.90 -13.83 3.04
C ALA A 123 11.04 -14.33 1.86
N MET A 124 9.95 -13.62 1.54
CA MET A 124 9.11 -13.94 0.38
C MET A 124 9.87 -13.76 -0.94
N ALA A 125 10.58 -12.64 -1.11
CA ALA A 125 11.41 -12.40 -2.29
C ALA A 125 12.45 -13.50 -2.50
N ALA A 126 13.17 -13.91 -1.44
CA ALA A 126 14.18 -14.97 -1.50
C ALA A 126 13.58 -16.33 -1.94
N THR A 127 12.39 -16.70 -1.43
CA THR A 127 11.69 -17.90 -1.91
C THR A 127 11.13 -17.75 -3.33
N GLY A 128 10.80 -16.53 -3.75
CA GLY A 128 10.36 -16.23 -5.12
C GLY A 128 11.49 -16.42 -6.13
N TYR A 129 12.69 -15.91 -5.84
CA TYR A 129 13.86 -16.10 -6.71
C TYR A 129 14.25 -17.57 -6.83
N GLN A 130 14.30 -18.32 -5.71
CA GLN A 130 14.51 -19.77 -5.73
C GLN A 130 13.50 -20.50 -6.65
N LEU A 131 12.22 -20.12 -6.59
CA LEU A 131 11.18 -20.73 -7.42
C LEU A 131 11.34 -20.36 -8.90
N CYS A 132 11.71 -19.11 -9.21
CA CYS A 132 11.98 -18.67 -10.57
C CYS A 132 13.14 -19.46 -11.21
N ASP A 133 14.23 -19.69 -10.48
CA ASP A 133 15.37 -20.48 -10.97
C ASP A 133 14.95 -21.93 -11.28
N ALA A 134 14.27 -22.59 -10.35
CA ALA A 134 13.77 -23.95 -10.54
C ALA A 134 12.77 -24.06 -11.72
N LEU A 135 11.93 -23.03 -11.93
CA LEU A 135 11.06 -22.96 -13.09
C LEU A 135 11.84 -22.75 -14.39
N GLN A 136 12.93 -21.99 -14.38
CA GLN A 136 13.79 -21.80 -15.55
C GLN A 136 14.54 -23.08 -15.91
N GLU A 137 15.03 -23.85 -14.92
CA GLU A 137 15.63 -25.17 -15.14
C GLU A 137 14.62 -26.13 -15.75
N HIS A 138 13.42 -26.27 -15.16
CA HIS A 138 12.35 -27.09 -15.74
C HIS A 138 11.92 -26.62 -17.14
N GLN A 139 11.98 -25.32 -17.46
CA GLN A 139 11.71 -24.84 -18.81
C GLN A 139 12.79 -25.28 -19.81
N ARG A 140 14.07 -25.22 -19.42
CA ARG A 140 15.19 -25.74 -20.24
C ARG A 140 15.06 -27.25 -20.47
N GLU A 141 14.70 -28.01 -19.43
CA GLU A 141 14.44 -29.45 -19.55
C GLU A 141 13.32 -29.75 -20.56
N ARG A 142 12.19 -29.04 -20.49
CA ARG A 142 11.09 -29.18 -21.46
C ARG A 142 11.55 -28.86 -22.88
N GLN A 143 12.26 -27.76 -23.09
CA GLN A 143 12.81 -27.39 -24.40
C GLN A 143 13.75 -28.46 -24.97
N MET A 144 14.58 -29.09 -24.13
CA MET A 144 15.44 -30.20 -24.53
C MET A 144 14.65 -31.46 -24.90
N VAL A 145 13.54 -31.75 -24.20
CA VAL A 145 12.63 -32.86 -24.53
C VAL A 145 11.86 -32.59 -25.82
N GLU A 146 11.31 -31.38 -25.99
CA GLU A 146 10.61 -30.95 -27.21
C GLU A 146 11.55 -30.96 -28.43
N SER A 147 12.78 -30.47 -28.30
CA SER A 147 13.79 -30.53 -29.37
C SER A 147 14.11 -31.98 -29.77
N ARG A 148 14.28 -32.89 -28.79
CA ARG A 148 14.47 -34.33 -29.07
C ARG A 148 13.26 -34.94 -29.79
N TYR A 149 12.04 -34.60 -29.35
CA TYR A 149 10.81 -35.07 -29.96
C TYR A 149 10.69 -34.61 -31.43
N ASN A 150 10.96 -33.33 -31.70
CA ASN A 150 10.93 -32.76 -33.04
C ASN A 150 11.98 -33.41 -33.95
N ASN A 151 13.23 -33.55 -33.49
CA ASN A 151 14.29 -34.22 -34.24
C ASN A 151 13.93 -35.67 -34.64
N ILE A 152 13.21 -36.40 -33.77
CA ILE A 152 12.70 -37.74 -34.06
C ILE A 152 11.61 -37.69 -35.16
N HIS A 153 10.69 -36.73 -35.08
CA HIS A 153 9.63 -36.55 -36.07
C HIS A 153 10.18 -36.16 -37.45
N ASP A 154 11.11 -35.21 -37.50
CA ASP A 154 11.79 -34.81 -38.73
C ASP A 154 12.53 -36.00 -39.38
N SER A 155 13.18 -36.85 -38.57
CA SER A 155 13.82 -38.08 -39.05
C SER A 155 12.83 -39.10 -39.64
N ILE A 156 11.62 -39.22 -39.07
CA ILE A 156 10.55 -40.08 -39.59
C ILE A 156 10.03 -39.52 -40.92
N MET A 157 9.71 -38.23 -40.96
CA MET A 157 9.21 -37.53 -42.15
C MET A 157 10.23 -37.57 -43.31
N GLU A 158 11.52 -37.37 -43.02
CA GLU A 158 12.58 -37.54 -44.01
C GLU A 158 12.66 -38.98 -44.54
N ARG A 159 12.50 -39.99 -43.67
CA ARG A 159 12.54 -41.40 -44.05
C ARG A 159 11.34 -41.78 -44.93
N GLU A 160 10.19 -41.16 -44.73
CA GLU A 160 9.03 -41.30 -45.62
C GLU A 160 9.26 -40.60 -46.96
N ARG A 161 9.69 -39.32 -46.94
CA ARG A 161 10.06 -38.58 -48.16
C ARG A 161 11.07 -39.34 -49.02
N ARG A 162 12.10 -39.94 -48.41
CA ARG A 162 13.11 -40.75 -49.10
C ARG A 162 12.51 -42.04 -49.69
N ARG A 163 11.63 -42.73 -48.94
CA ARG A 163 10.92 -43.93 -49.43
C ARG A 163 10.01 -43.62 -50.62
N ASP A 164 9.26 -42.52 -50.57
CA ASP A 164 8.38 -42.08 -51.67
C ASP A 164 9.18 -41.71 -52.93
N LEU A 165 10.31 -41.00 -52.75
CA LEU A 165 11.25 -40.70 -53.83
C LEU A 165 11.82 -41.98 -54.46
N GLN A 166 12.13 -42.99 -53.65
CA GLN A 166 12.61 -44.28 -54.15
C GLN A 166 11.52 -45.00 -54.95
N ARG A 167 10.29 -45.13 -54.42
CA ARG A 167 9.17 -45.75 -55.17
C ARG A 167 8.90 -45.09 -56.52
N ARG A 168 9.04 -43.76 -56.62
CA ARG A 168 8.91 -43.03 -57.90
C ARG A 168 10.03 -43.41 -58.88
N LYS A 169 11.28 -43.45 -58.42
CA LYS A 169 12.42 -43.89 -59.24
C LYS A 169 12.26 -45.33 -59.70
N ASP A 170 11.84 -46.24 -58.81
CA ASP A 170 11.62 -47.64 -59.13
C ASP A 170 10.53 -47.78 -60.22
N ALA A 171 9.42 -47.05 -60.09
CA ALA A 171 8.36 -47.00 -61.11
C ALA A 171 8.82 -46.39 -62.45
N GLU A 172 9.68 -45.36 -62.44
CA GLU A 172 10.29 -44.80 -63.64
C GLU A 172 11.23 -45.80 -64.34
N VAL A 173 12.00 -46.58 -63.56
CA VAL A 173 12.86 -47.65 -64.06
C VAL A 173 12.03 -48.79 -64.65
N GLU A 174 10.97 -49.25 -63.97
CA GLU A 174 10.03 -50.24 -64.54
C GLU A 174 9.38 -49.75 -65.84
N ALA A 175 8.93 -48.49 -65.88
CA ALA A 175 8.35 -47.91 -67.08
C ALA A 175 9.39 -47.72 -68.20
N HIS A 176 10.68 -47.54 -67.87
CA HIS A 176 11.77 -47.57 -68.84
C HIS A 176 12.01 -48.98 -69.39
N VAL A 177 12.08 -50.00 -68.52
CA VAL A 177 12.24 -51.41 -68.93
C VAL A 177 11.10 -51.83 -69.86
N LYS A 178 9.84 -51.60 -69.49
CA LYS A 178 8.66 -51.90 -70.32
C LYS A 178 8.69 -51.18 -71.69
N ARG A 179 9.24 -49.96 -71.76
CA ARG A 179 9.44 -49.24 -73.03
C ARG A 179 10.55 -49.86 -73.90
N MET A 180 11.62 -50.37 -73.29
CA MET A 180 12.69 -51.07 -74.00
C MET A 180 12.23 -52.45 -74.51
N GLU A 181 11.47 -53.21 -73.73
CA GLU A 181 10.84 -54.47 -74.14
C GLU A 181 9.87 -54.24 -75.32
N ALA A 182 8.97 -53.26 -75.19
CA ALA A 182 8.04 -52.91 -76.28
C ALA A 182 8.78 -52.46 -77.56
N ARG A 183 9.89 -51.74 -77.41
CA ARG A 183 10.76 -51.37 -78.54
C ARG A 183 11.38 -52.61 -79.21
N GLN A 184 11.90 -53.56 -78.43
CA GLN A 184 12.48 -54.80 -78.97
C GLN A 184 11.44 -55.60 -79.78
N VAL A 185 10.22 -55.77 -79.25
CA VAL A 185 9.12 -56.44 -79.96
C VAL A 185 8.76 -55.72 -81.27
N LEU A 186 8.79 -54.39 -81.31
CA LEU A 186 8.57 -53.63 -82.55
C LEU A 186 9.72 -53.79 -83.55
N GLU A 187 10.98 -53.83 -83.09
CA GLU A 187 12.16 -54.09 -83.94
C GLU A 187 12.09 -55.50 -84.55
N GLU A 188 11.69 -56.51 -83.78
CA GLU A 188 11.42 -57.88 -84.26
C GLU A 188 10.29 -57.92 -85.30
N GLN A 189 9.15 -57.25 -85.04
CA GLN A 189 8.05 -57.17 -86.00
C GLN A 189 8.42 -56.47 -87.31
N ILE A 190 9.28 -55.44 -87.26
CA ILE A 190 9.79 -54.76 -88.46
C ILE A 190 10.69 -55.72 -89.24
N ALA A 191 11.60 -56.42 -88.57
CA ALA A 191 12.48 -57.41 -89.21
C ALA A 191 11.68 -58.56 -89.85
N ASP A 192 10.61 -59.03 -89.21
CA ASP A 192 9.75 -60.08 -89.77
C ASP A 192 8.90 -59.60 -90.95
N ARG A 193 8.39 -58.37 -90.93
CA ARG A 193 7.76 -57.76 -92.11
C ARG A 193 8.74 -57.61 -93.27
N GLN A 194 9.99 -57.21 -93.00
CA GLN A 194 11.03 -57.14 -94.02
C GLN A 194 11.34 -58.53 -94.63
N LYS A 195 11.40 -59.59 -93.81
CA LYS A 195 11.50 -60.97 -94.32
C LYS A 195 10.30 -61.37 -95.18
N GLN A 196 9.09 -60.94 -94.82
CA GLN A 196 7.88 -61.19 -95.61
C GLN A 196 7.91 -60.46 -96.95
N THR A 197 8.27 -59.17 -96.99
CA THR A 197 8.38 -58.42 -98.25
C THR A 197 9.43 -59.01 -99.18
N ILE A 198 10.58 -59.45 -98.65
CA ILE A 198 11.61 -60.15 -99.44
C ILE A 198 11.04 -61.45 -100.05
N ARG A 199 10.32 -62.27 -99.28
CA ARG A 199 9.68 -63.49 -99.80
C ARG A 199 8.62 -63.21 -100.86
N GLU A 200 7.88 -62.12 -100.73
CA GLU A 200 6.92 -61.68 -101.76
C GLU A 200 7.61 -61.22 -103.04
N GLU A 201 8.73 -60.50 -102.93
CA GLU A 201 9.55 -60.09 -104.07
C GLU A 201 10.18 -61.31 -104.78
N GLU A 202 10.69 -62.28 -104.03
CA GLU A 202 11.15 -63.57 -104.55
C GLU A 202 10.02 -64.34 -105.27
N ALA A 203 8.82 -64.40 -104.69
CA ALA A 203 7.66 -65.02 -105.31
C ALA A 203 7.25 -64.32 -106.62
N LYS A 204 7.17 -62.98 -106.63
CA LYS A 204 6.90 -62.16 -107.82
C LYS A 204 7.98 -62.37 -108.90
N ALA A 205 9.25 -62.51 -108.51
CA ALA A 205 10.34 -62.81 -109.45
C ALA A 205 10.20 -64.21 -110.08
N ILE A 206 9.80 -65.22 -109.30
CA ILE A 206 9.51 -66.58 -109.80
C ILE A 206 8.31 -66.57 -110.76
N GLU A 207 7.25 -65.82 -110.45
CA GLU A 207 6.08 -65.65 -111.32
C GLU A 207 6.43 -64.91 -112.62
N ALA A 208 7.19 -63.82 -112.54
CA ALA A 208 7.70 -63.12 -113.72
C ALA A 208 8.55 -64.04 -114.61
N GLN A 209 9.40 -64.90 -114.03
CA GLN A 209 10.14 -65.91 -114.79
C GLN A 209 9.24 -66.98 -115.43
N LYS A 210 8.17 -67.41 -114.77
CA LYS A 210 7.17 -68.32 -115.36
C LYS A 210 6.44 -67.66 -116.53
N ILE A 211 5.98 -66.43 -116.36
CA ILE A 211 5.31 -65.62 -117.39
C ILE A 211 6.24 -65.42 -118.61
N LEU A 212 7.52 -65.10 -118.38
CA LEU A 212 8.51 -64.96 -119.46
C LEU A 212 8.79 -66.28 -120.19
N LYS A 213 8.74 -67.43 -119.50
CA LYS A 213 8.78 -68.76 -120.15
C LYS A 213 7.53 -69.02 -120.99
N THR A 214 6.33 -68.65 -120.53
CA THR A 214 5.11 -68.80 -121.33
C THR A 214 5.08 -67.87 -122.54
N TYR A 215 5.59 -66.63 -122.43
CA TYR A 215 5.74 -65.75 -123.59
C TYR A 215 6.67 -66.35 -124.65
N LYS A 216 7.81 -66.92 -124.27
CA LYS A 216 8.71 -67.62 -125.20
C LYS A 216 8.07 -68.85 -125.87
N GLN A 217 7.16 -69.53 -125.18
CA GLN A 217 6.36 -70.61 -125.77
C GLN A 217 5.34 -70.05 -126.78
N TYR A 218 4.66 -68.95 -126.45
CA TYR A 218 3.75 -68.28 -127.37
C TYR A 218 4.46 -67.69 -128.60
N GLU A 219 5.66 -67.12 -128.47
CA GLU A 219 6.47 -66.66 -129.61
C GLU A 219 6.78 -67.81 -130.58
N LEU A 220 7.12 -69.00 -130.06
CA LEU A 220 7.35 -70.20 -130.88
C LEU A 220 6.07 -70.73 -131.54
N GLU A 221 4.94 -70.68 -130.84
CA GLU A 221 3.64 -71.02 -131.43
C GLU A 221 3.18 -69.99 -132.47
N GLU A 222 3.46 -68.71 -132.26
CA GLU A 222 3.09 -67.63 -133.17
C GLU A 222 3.93 -67.69 -134.45
N GLN A 223 5.23 -68.02 -134.35
CA GLN A 223 6.06 -68.32 -135.53
C GLN A 223 5.45 -69.46 -136.36
N ARG A 224 5.06 -70.57 -135.74
CA ARG A 224 4.36 -71.69 -136.41
C ARG A 224 3.01 -71.26 -137.02
N LYS A 225 2.24 -70.42 -136.33
CA LYS A 225 0.97 -69.85 -136.84
C LYS A 225 1.20 -68.88 -138.00
N ILE A 226 2.31 -68.13 -138.03
CA ILE A 226 2.68 -67.25 -139.14
C ILE A 226 3.06 -68.07 -140.38
N GLU A 227 3.75 -69.20 -140.21
CA GLU A 227 4.01 -70.17 -141.28
C GLU A 227 2.70 -70.75 -141.84
N GLN A 228 1.83 -71.29 -140.98
CA GLN A 228 0.50 -71.78 -141.39
C GLN A 228 -0.37 -70.68 -142.04
N GLN A 229 -0.34 -69.45 -141.52
CA GLN A 229 -1.03 -68.31 -142.17
C GLN A 229 -0.38 -67.86 -143.47
N ARG A 230 0.88 -68.19 -143.78
CA ARG A 230 1.44 -67.97 -145.12
C ARG A 230 0.90 -68.99 -146.12
N GLU A 231 0.61 -70.21 -145.68
CA GLU A 231 -0.07 -71.22 -146.50
C GLU A 231 -1.54 -70.82 -146.70
N ASN A 232 -2.29 -70.62 -145.63
CA ASN A 232 -3.72 -70.25 -145.70
C ASN A 232 -3.96 -68.89 -146.40
N ARG A 233 -3.00 -67.95 -146.40
CA ARG A 233 -3.12 -66.70 -147.19
C ARG A 233 -3.05 -66.93 -148.69
N LYS A 234 -2.34 -67.95 -149.18
CA LYS A 234 -2.39 -68.33 -150.60
C LYS A 234 -3.78 -68.84 -150.97
N GLU A 235 -4.41 -69.62 -150.09
CA GLU A 235 -5.76 -70.18 -150.31
C GLU A 235 -6.87 -69.13 -150.15
N THR A 236 -6.77 -68.20 -149.19
CA THR A 236 -7.82 -67.19 -148.94
C THR A 236 -7.73 -65.99 -149.88
N MET A 237 -6.55 -65.66 -150.43
CA MET A 237 -6.43 -64.67 -151.51
C MET A 237 -7.19 -65.12 -152.78
N TRP A 238 -7.32 -66.42 -153.00
CA TRP A 238 -8.17 -67.01 -154.04
C TRP A 238 -9.68 -66.84 -153.76
N GLN A 239 -10.10 -66.73 -152.49
CA GLN A 239 -11.51 -66.60 -152.10
C GLN A 239 -12.00 -65.15 -151.93
N VAL A 240 -11.19 -64.23 -151.37
CA VAL A 240 -11.64 -62.85 -151.06
C VAL A 240 -11.91 -62.01 -152.32
N ALA A 241 -11.38 -62.43 -153.48
CA ALA A 241 -11.74 -61.90 -154.78
C ALA A 241 -13.24 -62.05 -155.14
N VAL A 242 -14.02 -62.82 -154.35
CA VAL A 242 -15.42 -63.18 -154.63
C VAL A 242 -16.45 -62.38 -153.80
N THR A 243 -16.07 -61.69 -152.71
CA THR A 243 -17.04 -61.23 -151.68
C THR A 243 -17.14 -59.73 -151.39
N ASN A 244 -16.26 -58.87 -151.93
CA ASN A 244 -16.19 -57.45 -151.51
C ASN A 244 -17.36 -56.56 -151.98
N ASP A 245 -18.29 -57.08 -152.78
CA ASP A 245 -19.26 -56.29 -153.55
C ASP A 245 -20.53 -55.81 -152.78
N HIS A 246 -20.63 -55.92 -151.43
CA HIS A 246 -21.97 -56.04 -150.79
C HIS A 246 -22.47 -55.07 -149.65
N ILE A 247 -21.67 -54.31 -148.86
CA ILE A 247 -22.12 -53.80 -147.50
C ILE A 247 -22.58 -52.30 -147.38
N LYS A 248 -21.81 -51.39 -146.73
CA LYS A 248 -21.93 -49.90 -146.74
C LYS A 248 -23.21 -49.19 -146.17
N GLN A 249 -23.54 -49.23 -144.86
CA GLN A 249 -24.83 -48.70 -144.28
C GLN A 249 -24.79 -47.88 -142.93
N MET A 250 -25.98 -47.55 -142.34
CA MET A 250 -26.41 -46.45 -141.42
C MET A 250 -26.11 -46.55 -139.88
N LYS A 251 -26.41 -45.51 -139.04
CA LYS A 251 -26.01 -45.47 -137.59
C LYS A 251 -26.60 -44.46 -136.52
N GLU A 252 -27.48 -43.48 -136.79
CA GLU A 252 -27.27 -42.08 -136.30
C GLU A 252 -27.68 -41.56 -134.86
N GLU A 253 -28.96 -41.27 -134.52
CA GLU A 253 -29.39 -40.13 -133.60
C GLU A 253 -29.67 -40.42 -132.08
N MET A 254 -29.68 -39.39 -131.18
CA MET A 254 -30.04 -39.55 -129.73
C MET A 254 -30.36 -38.35 -128.74
N VAL A 255 -29.92 -37.08 -128.90
CA VAL A 255 -29.21 -36.38 -127.76
C VAL A 255 -29.95 -35.52 -126.67
N ILE A 256 -30.96 -34.69 -126.99
CA ILE A 256 -31.04 -33.25 -126.58
C ILE A 256 -31.21 -32.74 -125.09
N ARG A 257 -31.69 -33.49 -124.09
CA ARG A 257 -32.86 -33.04 -123.25
C ARG A 257 -32.85 -31.95 -122.11
N ASN A 258 -32.12 -32.02 -120.96
CA ASN A 258 -32.65 -31.53 -119.63
C ASN A 258 -31.98 -30.32 -118.88
N LYS A 259 -32.73 -29.55 -118.03
CA LYS A 259 -32.24 -28.60 -116.94
C LYS A 259 -33.35 -28.04 -115.98
N LYS A 260 -33.05 -27.50 -114.76
CA LYS A 260 -33.92 -26.55 -113.96
C LYS A 260 -33.29 -25.53 -112.95
N GLU A 261 -33.75 -25.40 -111.67
CA GLU A 261 -33.79 -24.16 -110.81
C GLU A 261 -33.54 -24.37 -109.27
N GLU A 262 -33.28 -23.29 -108.46
CA GLU A 262 -32.45 -23.35 -107.22
C GLU A 262 -32.52 -22.16 -106.16
N MET A 263 -33.67 -21.71 -105.58
CA MET A 263 -33.71 -20.47 -104.73
C MET A 263 -34.63 -20.45 -103.45
N ALA A 264 -34.08 -20.53 -102.21
CA ALA A 264 -34.83 -20.23 -100.94
C ALA A 264 -34.00 -20.10 -99.62
N ALA A 265 -33.40 -18.95 -99.27
CA ALA A 265 -32.75 -18.75 -97.94
C ALA A 265 -32.68 -17.28 -97.45
N ALA A 266 -33.38 -16.89 -96.35
CA ALA A 266 -33.28 -15.55 -95.73
C ALA A 266 -34.02 -15.32 -94.36
N ALA A 267 -33.59 -15.83 -93.19
CA ALA A 267 -34.22 -15.46 -91.89
C ALA A 267 -33.36 -15.66 -90.60
N TYR A 268 -32.64 -14.62 -90.12
CA TYR A 268 -31.70 -14.76 -88.96
C TYR A 268 -31.90 -13.78 -87.76
N LEU A 269 -32.31 -12.53 -87.95
CA LEU A 269 -32.00 -11.44 -86.97
C LEU A 269 -33.21 -10.87 -86.20
N ARG A 270 -33.48 -11.28 -84.93
CA ARG A 270 -34.41 -10.50 -84.06
C ARG A 270 -34.47 -10.64 -82.51
N LYS A 271 -33.54 -11.32 -81.79
CA LYS A 271 -33.73 -11.56 -80.31
C LYS A 271 -32.53 -11.32 -79.37
N LYS A 272 -31.76 -10.24 -79.51
CA LYS A 272 -30.50 -10.02 -78.74
C LYS A 272 -30.33 -8.63 -78.07
N ALA A 273 -31.39 -8.01 -77.52
CA ALA A 273 -31.29 -6.62 -77.01
C ALA A 273 -32.34 -6.23 -75.94
N LEU A 274 -32.22 -6.72 -74.69
CA LEU A 274 -32.99 -6.16 -73.56
C LEU A 274 -32.19 -6.00 -72.25
N GLU A 275 -32.20 -6.96 -71.32
CA GLU A 275 -32.03 -6.60 -69.89
C GLU A 275 -30.60 -6.71 -69.31
N GLU A 276 -29.73 -5.75 -69.65
CA GLU A 276 -28.48 -5.46 -68.91
C GLU A 276 -28.67 -4.51 -67.69
N GLU A 277 -29.91 -4.13 -67.36
CA GLU A 277 -30.22 -2.95 -66.53
C GLU A 277 -30.13 -3.14 -64.99
N ALA A 278 -29.90 -4.37 -64.50
CA ALA A 278 -29.98 -4.70 -63.06
C ALA A 278 -28.71 -4.45 -62.21
N LYS A 279 -27.70 -3.74 -62.74
CA LYS A 279 -26.33 -3.70 -62.16
C LYS A 279 -25.92 -2.44 -61.38
N LEU A 280 -26.82 -1.51 -61.09
CA LEU A 280 -26.44 -0.13 -60.72
C LEU A 280 -26.99 0.40 -59.37
N GLN A 281 -27.04 -0.44 -58.33
CA GLN A 281 -27.31 -0.02 -56.94
C GLN A 281 -26.35 -0.65 -55.91
N GLU A 282 -25.08 -0.29 -56.08
CA GLU A 282 -23.97 -0.49 -55.13
C GLU A 282 -23.96 0.59 -53.99
N GLU A 283 -22.97 0.49 -53.09
CA GLU A 283 -22.24 1.66 -52.53
C GLU A 283 -22.82 2.55 -51.39
N ALA A 284 -23.87 2.18 -50.64
CA ALA A 284 -24.46 3.11 -49.64
C ALA A 284 -24.27 2.84 -48.12
N ARG A 285 -23.64 1.73 -47.66
CA ARG A 285 -23.62 1.38 -46.19
C ARG A 285 -22.27 1.09 -45.52
N ILE A 286 -21.14 1.30 -46.19
CA ILE A 286 -19.80 0.97 -45.66
C ILE A 286 -19.05 2.21 -45.13
N ARG A 287 -19.66 3.06 -44.26
CA ARG A 287 -18.95 4.30 -43.82
C ARG A 287 -19.23 4.93 -42.44
N LYS A 288 -19.94 4.30 -41.48
CA LYS A 288 -20.29 5.00 -40.20
C LYS A 288 -20.22 4.22 -38.86
N SER A 289 -19.59 3.04 -38.78
CA SER A 289 -19.52 2.29 -37.49
C SER A 289 -18.14 1.69 -37.15
N LYS A 290 -17.07 2.14 -37.82
CA LYS A 290 -15.68 1.75 -37.52
C LYS A 290 -14.72 2.95 -37.43
N GLU A 291 -15.15 4.03 -36.79
CA GLU A 291 -14.25 4.72 -35.88
C GLU A 291 -14.53 4.11 -34.50
N LEU A 292 -13.69 3.18 -34.05
CA LEU A 292 -12.43 3.51 -33.38
C LEU A 292 -12.71 4.45 -32.19
N ARG A 293 -12.28 4.19 -30.96
CA ARG A 293 -11.29 3.26 -30.45
C ARG A 293 -11.04 3.78 -29.04
N ILE A 294 -11.22 2.95 -28.02
CA ILE A 294 -10.51 3.07 -26.73
C ILE A 294 -10.91 4.32 -25.92
N ALA A 295 -11.68 4.19 -24.83
CA ALA A 295 -11.19 3.59 -23.58
C ALA A 295 -9.94 4.29 -22.99
N LYS A 296 -10.01 5.61 -22.83
CA LYS A 296 -9.24 6.44 -21.86
C LYS A 296 -10.15 7.64 -21.51
N LEU A 297 -10.57 7.90 -20.28
CA LEU A 297 -10.00 7.52 -18.99
C LEU A 297 -11.01 6.81 -18.09
N ARG A 298 -10.67 5.56 -17.77
CA ARG A 298 -11.11 4.88 -16.57
C ARG A 298 -10.27 5.41 -15.40
N ALA A 299 -10.89 5.47 -14.22
CA ALA A 299 -10.26 5.62 -12.91
C ALA A 299 -9.67 7.00 -12.56
N GLN A 300 -9.65 7.24 -11.23
CA GLN A 300 -9.03 8.36 -10.50
C GLN A 300 -9.69 9.72 -10.74
N GLN A 301 -10.07 10.51 -9.73
CA GLN A 301 -10.08 10.36 -8.26
C GLN A 301 -11.33 11.13 -7.78
N GLU A 302 -12.15 10.64 -6.85
CA GLU A 302 -11.85 10.53 -5.41
C GLU A 302 -11.52 11.88 -4.75
N LYS A 303 -12.40 12.32 -3.84
CA LYS A 303 -12.18 13.29 -2.73
C LYS A 303 -11.61 14.68 -3.09
N ALA A 304 -12.51 15.65 -3.24
CA ALA A 304 -12.46 16.96 -2.57
C ALA A 304 -13.81 17.69 -2.76
N GLN A 305 -14.37 18.46 -1.83
CA GLN A 305 -14.04 18.67 -0.41
C GLN A 305 -15.31 19.16 0.31
N ASP A 306 -15.36 18.97 1.63
CA ASP A 306 -16.45 19.38 2.51
C ASP A 306 -16.27 20.84 3.01
N LYS A 307 -17.36 21.46 3.48
CA LYS A 307 -17.43 22.73 4.27
C LYS A 307 -17.06 24.07 3.61
N GLN A 308 -18.11 24.83 3.27
CA GLN A 308 -18.32 26.30 3.45
C GLN A 308 -19.78 26.57 3.04
N ALA A 309 -20.63 27.37 3.70
CA ALA A 309 -20.56 28.23 4.88
C ALA A 309 -21.95 28.17 5.57
N ILE A 310 -22.18 28.41 6.88
CA ILE A 310 -21.92 29.61 7.69
C ILE A 310 -22.39 30.90 7.02
N GLN A 311 -23.69 31.20 7.15
CA GLN A 311 -24.29 32.54 7.36
C GLN A 311 -25.81 32.32 7.51
N ASP A 312 -26.37 32.52 8.70
CA ASP A 312 -26.79 33.79 9.32
C ASP A 312 -28.15 34.28 8.84
N GLY A 313 -29.09 34.40 9.78
CA GLY A 313 -30.43 34.96 9.55
C GLY A 313 -31.51 34.37 10.47
N PHE A 314 -32.40 35.24 10.96
CA PHE A 314 -33.68 34.90 11.64
C PHE A 314 -33.65 34.36 13.09
N ARG A 315 -32.85 34.97 13.97
CA ARG A 315 -33.01 34.85 15.45
C ARG A 315 -32.95 36.20 16.20
N ALA A 316 -33.70 37.23 15.76
CA ALA A 316 -33.53 38.60 16.28
C ALA A 316 -34.77 39.54 16.39
N LYS A 317 -36.03 39.08 16.31
CA LYS A 317 -37.21 39.99 16.39
C LYS A 317 -38.48 39.44 17.10
N LYS A 318 -38.42 39.22 18.43
CA LYS A 318 -39.64 39.11 19.27
C LYS A 318 -39.34 39.29 20.78
N ALA A 319 -39.27 40.54 21.26
CA ALA A 319 -38.79 40.84 22.62
C ALA A 319 -39.26 42.20 23.23
N TYR A 320 -40.46 42.72 22.92
CA TYR A 320 -40.80 44.11 23.33
C TYR A 320 -42.29 44.47 23.56
N GLU A 321 -43.15 43.62 24.14
CA GLU A 321 -44.59 43.99 24.32
C GLU A 321 -45.19 43.71 25.73
N GLU A 322 -44.39 43.45 26.76
CA GLU A 322 -44.90 42.94 28.06
C GLU A 322 -44.82 43.89 29.27
N THR A 323 -44.36 45.15 29.13
CA THR A 323 -43.82 45.93 30.27
C THR A 323 -44.66 47.08 30.86
N GLU A 324 -45.85 47.45 30.36
CA GLU A 324 -46.42 48.79 30.64
C GLU A 324 -47.55 48.93 31.71
N LYS A 325 -48.07 47.86 32.34
CA LYS A 325 -49.41 47.93 32.98
C LYS A 325 -49.55 48.29 34.48
N ASN A 326 -48.47 48.55 35.24
CA ASN A 326 -48.49 48.34 36.72
C ASN A 326 -48.49 49.57 37.69
N ALA A 327 -48.77 50.82 37.27
CA ALA A 327 -48.20 52.00 37.98
C ALA A 327 -49.10 53.10 38.65
N ARG A 328 -50.41 52.96 38.96
CA ARG A 328 -51.26 54.15 39.35
C ARG A 328 -52.32 54.04 40.49
N LEU A 329 -51.99 53.79 41.78
CA LEU A 329 -53.03 53.56 42.83
C LEU A 329 -52.88 54.12 44.29
N LYS A 330 -51.99 55.08 44.64
CA LYS A 330 -51.46 55.19 46.06
C LYS A 330 -51.79 56.40 47.01
N GLU A 331 -52.51 57.49 46.67
CA GLU A 331 -52.11 58.84 47.19
C GLU A 331 -53.04 59.74 48.09
N LYS A 332 -53.96 59.29 48.98
CA LYS A 332 -55.15 60.16 49.34
C LYS A 332 -55.68 60.40 50.80
N ARG A 333 -54.90 60.57 51.91
CA ARG A 333 -55.47 60.42 53.31
C ARG A 333 -55.30 61.47 54.47
N ASP A 334 -54.73 62.68 54.33
CA ASP A 334 -53.98 63.29 55.49
C ASP A 334 -54.46 64.52 56.35
N LYS A 335 -55.66 65.14 56.24
CA LYS A 335 -55.79 66.62 56.52
C LYS A 335 -56.38 67.24 57.83
N GLU A 336 -56.99 66.55 58.80
CA GLU A 336 -58.05 67.18 59.66
C GLU A 336 -57.71 67.77 61.08
N ARG A 337 -56.46 68.10 61.47
CA ARG A 337 -56.06 68.07 62.92
C ARG A 337 -55.85 69.37 63.77
N LYS A 338 -56.29 70.60 63.41
CA LYS A 338 -55.58 71.83 63.87
C LYS A 338 -55.97 72.63 65.13
N ILE A 339 -57.14 72.50 65.77
CA ILE A 339 -57.73 73.65 66.53
C ILE A 339 -57.65 73.62 68.07
N ALA A 340 -57.37 72.48 68.73
CA ALA A 340 -57.47 72.32 70.19
C ALA A 340 -56.33 72.97 71.02
N MET A 341 -55.99 74.25 70.78
CA MET A 341 -54.60 74.71 70.94
C MET A 341 -54.30 75.78 72.01
N MET A 342 -55.26 76.63 72.44
CA MET A 342 -54.89 77.95 73.00
C MET A 342 -55.04 78.16 74.53
N GLN A 343 -56.04 77.59 75.22
CA GLN A 343 -56.18 77.77 76.68
C GLN A 343 -55.13 77.02 77.52
N SER A 344 -54.40 76.10 76.87
CA SER A 344 -53.14 75.51 77.34
C SER A 344 -52.20 76.58 77.95
N ILE A 345 -52.02 77.70 77.22
CA ILE A 345 -50.83 78.56 77.26
C ILE A 345 -50.47 79.18 78.62
N LEU A 346 -51.42 79.40 79.53
CA LEU A 346 -51.13 80.05 80.83
C LEU A 346 -50.88 79.07 81.98
N GLN A 347 -51.58 77.92 82.01
CA GLN A 347 -51.12 76.82 82.86
C GLN A 347 -49.75 76.34 82.38
N ASP A 348 -49.53 76.36 81.06
CA ASP A 348 -48.23 76.07 80.47
C ASP A 348 -47.13 77.01 80.96
N ARG A 349 -47.41 78.23 81.45
CA ARG A 349 -46.34 79.17 81.86
C ARG A 349 -45.71 78.89 83.22
N LYS A 350 -46.50 78.53 84.24
CA LYS A 350 -45.97 78.06 85.53
C LYS A 350 -45.52 76.61 85.48
N LYS A 351 -46.19 75.79 84.66
CA LYS A 351 -45.64 74.49 84.27
C LYS A 351 -44.29 74.70 83.58
N GLN A 352 -44.14 75.66 82.65
CA GLN A 352 -42.88 75.99 81.96
C GLN A 352 -41.74 76.30 82.93
N GLU A 353 -41.91 77.10 83.97
CA GLU A 353 -40.79 77.39 84.88
C GLU A 353 -40.32 76.16 85.67
N ALA A 354 -41.24 75.40 86.26
CA ALA A 354 -40.91 74.14 86.94
C ALA A 354 -40.37 73.08 85.95
N PHE A 355 -41.00 72.97 84.79
CA PHE A 355 -40.58 72.16 83.66
C PHE A 355 -39.23 72.60 83.12
N HIS A 356 -38.84 73.87 83.14
CA HIS A 356 -37.54 74.36 82.70
C HIS A 356 -36.46 74.05 83.74
N ALA A 357 -36.78 74.07 85.04
CA ALA A 357 -35.87 73.62 86.09
C ALA A 357 -35.67 72.08 86.05
N GLU A 358 -36.75 71.32 85.92
CA GLU A 358 -36.71 69.87 85.70
C GLU A 358 -36.04 69.52 84.37
N GLN A 359 -36.33 70.25 83.29
CA GLN A 359 -35.69 70.12 81.97
C GLN A 359 -34.22 70.49 82.04
N ALA A 360 -33.78 71.45 82.86
CA ALA A 360 -32.37 71.75 83.07
C ALA A 360 -31.64 70.63 83.84
N GLN A 361 -32.31 69.99 84.81
CA GLN A 361 -31.77 68.80 85.47
C GLN A 361 -31.79 67.57 84.54
N GLN A 362 -32.86 67.38 83.76
CA GLN A 362 -32.96 66.35 82.74
C GLN A 362 -31.92 66.58 81.65
N LEU A 363 -31.67 67.82 81.20
CA LEU A 363 -30.60 68.18 80.27
C LEU A 363 -29.24 67.80 80.85
N ARG A 364 -28.91 68.20 82.09
CA ARG A 364 -27.64 67.77 82.73
C ARG A 364 -27.52 66.24 82.87
N ASN A 365 -28.61 65.56 83.16
CA ASN A 365 -28.64 64.09 83.24
C ASN A 365 -28.57 63.45 81.84
N LEU A 366 -29.12 64.09 80.81
CA LEU A 366 -29.03 63.69 79.41
C LEU A 366 -27.61 63.93 78.90
N ASP A 367 -27.00 65.08 79.16
CA ASP A 367 -25.59 65.40 78.85
C ASP A 367 -24.67 64.37 79.51
N ALA A 368 -24.81 64.12 80.82
CA ALA A 368 -24.04 63.09 81.51
C ALA A 368 -24.30 61.66 80.99
N ASN A 369 -25.50 61.38 80.47
CA ASN A 369 -25.79 60.10 79.81
C ASN A 369 -25.27 60.06 78.36
N MET A 370 -25.24 61.18 77.65
CA MET A 370 -24.69 61.35 76.31
C MET A 370 -23.16 61.24 76.34
N ASP A 371 -22.50 61.78 77.36
CA ASP A 371 -21.07 61.58 77.62
C ASP A 371 -20.77 60.11 77.90
N ARG A 372 -21.59 59.44 78.72
CA ARG A 372 -21.47 57.99 78.98
C ARG A 372 -21.74 57.15 77.73
N ILE A 373 -22.70 57.56 76.89
CA ILE A 373 -23.01 56.89 75.62
C ILE A 373 -21.87 57.13 74.62
N GLY A 374 -21.33 58.34 74.53
CA GLY A 374 -20.19 58.71 73.69
C GLY A 374 -18.92 57.96 74.10
N GLN A 375 -18.61 57.89 75.40
CA GLN A 375 -17.51 57.06 75.91
C GLN A 375 -17.69 55.58 75.52
N ARG A 376 -18.89 55.01 75.71
CA ARG A 376 -19.20 53.64 75.28
C ARG A 376 -19.14 53.46 73.76
N GLN A 377 -19.53 54.46 72.98
CA GLN A 377 -19.44 54.44 71.51
C GLN A 377 -17.97 54.45 71.07
N ILE A 378 -17.14 55.33 71.63
CA ILE A 378 -15.70 55.39 71.38
C ILE A 378 -15.02 54.08 71.79
N GLU A 379 -15.35 53.52 72.96
CA GLU A 379 -14.84 52.21 73.40
C GLU A 379 -15.27 51.08 72.46
N HIS A 380 -16.54 51.07 72.03
CA HIS A 380 -17.08 50.06 71.12
C HIS A 380 -16.51 50.19 69.70
N GLU A 381 -16.32 51.40 69.18
CA GLU A 381 -15.65 51.67 67.91
C GLU A 381 -14.17 51.27 67.96
N TYR A 382 -13.47 51.59 69.05
CA TYR A 382 -12.08 51.17 69.27
C TYR A 382 -11.97 49.63 69.35
N GLN A 383 -12.87 48.98 70.09
CA GLN A 383 -12.92 47.51 70.15
C GLN A 383 -13.24 46.89 68.79
N ASN A 384 -14.21 47.44 68.05
CA ASN A 384 -14.58 46.95 66.72
C ASN A 384 -13.46 47.18 65.70
N HIS A 385 -12.77 48.32 65.71
CA HIS A 385 -11.61 48.58 64.86
C HIS A 385 -10.48 47.60 65.18
N LYS A 386 -10.16 47.41 66.46
CA LYS A 386 -9.13 46.46 66.92
C LYS A 386 -9.49 45.00 66.57
N ALA A 387 -10.76 44.62 66.68
CA ALA A 387 -11.26 43.31 66.29
C ALA A 387 -11.24 43.12 64.76
N ALA A 388 -11.60 44.14 63.99
CA ALA A 388 -11.53 44.13 62.52
C ALA A 388 -10.08 44.04 62.03
N GLU A 389 -9.15 44.76 62.66
CA GLU A 389 -7.72 44.71 62.35
C GLU A 389 -7.09 43.36 62.72
N ALA A 390 -7.48 42.78 63.87
CA ALA A 390 -7.08 41.44 64.26
C ALA A 390 -7.64 40.38 63.28
N ALA A 391 -8.92 40.48 62.90
CA ALA A 391 -9.55 39.58 61.93
C ALA A 391 -8.98 39.75 60.51
N ALA A 392 -8.53 40.95 60.12
CA ALA A 392 -7.80 41.17 58.87
C ALA A 392 -6.45 40.45 58.90
N LYS A 393 -5.64 40.67 59.95
CA LYS A 393 -4.35 39.97 60.13
C LYS A 393 -4.51 38.45 60.18
N GLU A 394 -5.56 37.93 60.81
CA GLU A 394 -5.86 36.50 60.84
C GLU A 394 -6.24 35.95 59.45
N ARG A 395 -6.98 36.72 58.64
CA ARG A 395 -7.26 36.36 57.24
C ARG A 395 -6.00 36.37 56.39
N ASP A 396 -5.13 37.38 56.55
CA ASP A 396 -3.88 37.50 55.80
C ASP A 396 -2.93 36.35 56.13
N LEU A 397 -2.81 35.97 57.41
CA LEU A 397 -2.06 34.79 57.84
C LEU A 397 -2.61 33.50 57.23
N LYS A 398 -3.93 33.26 57.32
CA LYS A 398 -4.58 32.09 56.71
C LYS A 398 -4.42 32.07 55.19
N HIS A 399 -4.44 33.22 54.53
CA HIS A 399 -4.19 33.33 53.10
C HIS A 399 -2.73 33.00 52.76
N GLY A 400 -1.78 33.48 53.56
CA GLY A 400 -0.36 33.12 53.45
C GLY A 400 -0.12 31.61 53.61
N ASP A 401 -0.72 30.98 54.62
CA ASP A 401 -0.64 29.53 54.82
C ASP A 401 -1.21 28.74 53.63
N LEU A 402 -2.36 29.18 53.08
CA LEU A 402 -2.96 28.58 51.89
C LEU A 402 -2.08 28.76 50.64
N LEU A 403 -1.44 29.92 50.47
CA LEU A 403 -0.48 30.16 49.38
C LEU A 403 0.75 29.26 49.50
N LEU A 404 1.31 29.09 50.70
CA LEU A 404 2.43 28.17 50.93
C LEU A 404 2.04 26.72 50.63
N GLN A 405 0.87 26.26 51.10
CA GLN A 405 0.34 24.94 50.76
C GLN A 405 0.11 24.77 49.25
N GLN A 406 -0.34 25.81 48.56
CA GLN A 406 -0.52 25.80 47.10
C GLN A 406 0.82 25.72 46.35
N ILE A 407 1.85 26.44 46.83
CA ILE A 407 3.22 26.38 46.29
C ILE A 407 3.78 24.97 46.48
N GLU A 408 3.75 24.42 47.70
CA GLU A 408 4.22 23.05 47.98
C GLU A 408 3.46 22.00 47.14
N ALA A 409 2.14 22.12 47.01
CA ALA A 409 1.34 21.22 46.20
C ALA A 409 1.68 21.31 44.70
N ASN A 410 1.96 22.52 44.18
CA ASN A 410 2.39 22.72 42.81
C ASN A 410 3.81 22.20 42.56
N GLU A 411 4.75 22.43 43.47
CA GLU A 411 6.10 21.84 43.41
C GLU A 411 6.05 20.32 43.43
N GLN A 412 5.26 19.72 44.33
CA GLN A 412 5.05 18.27 44.34
C GLN A 412 4.43 17.75 43.04
N ARG A 413 3.49 18.49 42.42
CA ARG A 413 2.92 18.15 41.11
C ARG A 413 3.97 18.21 40.01
N HIS A 414 4.79 19.27 39.95
CA HIS A 414 5.87 19.40 38.98
C HIS A 414 6.94 18.31 39.15
N MET A 415 7.32 17.97 40.38
CA MET A 415 8.25 16.87 40.64
C MET A 415 7.66 15.51 40.25
N LYS A 416 6.39 15.24 40.56
CA LYS A 416 5.69 14.02 40.11
C LYS A 416 5.58 13.93 38.59
N ALA A 417 5.27 15.04 37.91
CA ALA A 417 5.21 15.11 36.44
C ALA A 417 6.58 14.79 35.81
N LYS A 418 7.66 15.44 36.27
CA LYS A 418 9.02 15.16 35.79
C LYS A 418 9.45 13.71 36.04
N MET A 419 9.10 13.13 37.19
CA MET A 419 9.38 11.71 37.46
C MET A 419 8.57 10.78 36.56
N PHE A 420 7.32 11.14 36.23
CA PHE A 420 6.48 10.40 35.30
C PHE A 420 7.06 10.45 33.88
N GLU A 421 7.39 11.64 33.36
CA GLU A 421 8.05 11.83 32.05
C GLU A 421 9.36 11.02 31.94
N GLN A 422 10.19 11.00 32.98
CA GLN A 422 11.42 10.21 33.02
C GLN A 422 11.16 8.70 33.01
N ASN A 423 10.13 8.24 33.73
CA ASN A 423 9.75 6.83 33.76
C ASN A 423 9.13 6.38 32.43
N ASP A 424 8.29 7.22 31.80
CA ASP A 424 7.74 6.98 30.47
C ASP A 424 8.85 6.93 29.43
N ALA A 425 9.81 7.86 29.46
CA ALA A 425 10.97 7.83 28.57
C ALA A 425 11.84 6.57 28.77
N LYS A 426 12.04 6.10 30.00
CA LYS A 426 12.69 4.80 30.30
C LYS A 426 11.87 3.63 29.74
N PHE A 427 10.54 3.66 29.92
CA PHE A 427 9.63 2.60 29.46
C PHE A 427 9.61 2.49 27.93
N LEU A 428 9.49 3.62 27.21
CA LEU A 428 9.54 3.67 25.75
C LEU A 428 10.86 3.12 25.21
N LYS A 429 12.00 3.48 25.79
CA LYS A 429 13.32 2.91 25.43
C LYS A 429 13.38 1.40 25.67
N LYS A 430 12.92 0.93 26.84
CA LYS A 430 12.85 -0.50 27.17
C LYS A 430 11.93 -1.27 26.22
N LYS A 431 10.83 -0.65 25.79
CA LYS A 431 9.90 -1.21 24.79
C LYS A 431 10.57 -1.34 23.41
N ALA A 432 11.16 -0.26 22.89
CA ALA A 432 11.87 -0.27 21.60
C ALA A 432 13.03 -1.28 21.57
N LEU A 433 13.77 -1.42 22.69
CA LEU A 433 14.80 -2.44 22.84
C LEU A 433 14.24 -3.88 22.80
N LYS A 434 13.10 -4.14 23.47
CA LYS A 434 12.41 -5.45 23.39
C LYS A 434 11.91 -5.74 21.97
N GLU A 435 11.36 -4.74 21.27
CA GLU A 435 10.89 -4.86 19.89
C GLU A 435 12.05 -5.11 18.91
N SER A 436 13.18 -4.43 19.09
CA SER A 436 14.43 -4.70 18.34
C SER A 436 14.97 -6.12 18.57
N ILE A 437 15.00 -6.59 19.84
CA ILE A 437 15.40 -7.97 20.19
C ILE A 437 14.46 -9.00 19.55
N LEU A 438 13.14 -8.76 19.60
CA LEU A 438 12.12 -9.62 18.99
C LEU A 438 12.33 -9.72 17.48
N ALA A 439 12.53 -8.59 16.81
CA ALA A 439 12.71 -8.55 15.36
C ALA A 439 14.03 -9.20 14.91
N GLU A 440 15.11 -9.02 15.68
CA GLU A 440 16.38 -9.70 15.42
C GLU A 440 16.26 -11.23 15.55
N LYS A 441 15.50 -11.73 16.54
CA LYS A 441 15.18 -13.16 16.61
C LYS A 441 14.39 -13.64 15.40
N VAL A 442 13.33 -12.94 15.02
CA VAL A 442 12.54 -13.30 13.84
C VAL A 442 13.41 -13.29 12.57
N ARG A 443 14.38 -12.39 12.47
CA ARG A 443 15.38 -12.35 11.38
C ARG A 443 16.27 -13.59 11.37
N VAL A 444 16.83 -13.99 12.52
CA VAL A 444 17.65 -15.21 12.64
C VAL A 444 16.82 -16.47 12.37
N ASP A 445 15.60 -16.57 12.92
CA ASP A 445 14.71 -17.72 12.74
C ASP A 445 14.15 -17.81 11.31
N THR A 446 13.96 -16.70 10.61
CA THR A 446 13.61 -16.71 9.17
C THR A 446 14.80 -17.14 8.33
N LEU A 447 16.01 -16.61 8.57
CA LEU A 447 17.24 -17.03 7.89
C LEU A 447 17.47 -18.55 8.06
N GLN A 448 17.41 -19.07 9.29
CA GLN A 448 17.55 -20.51 9.54
C GLN A 448 16.47 -21.35 8.86
N ARG A 449 15.21 -20.89 8.82
CA ARG A 449 14.13 -21.59 8.10
C ARG A 449 14.35 -21.62 6.59
N LEU A 450 14.84 -20.52 6.00
CA LEU A 450 15.11 -20.43 4.57
C LEU A 450 16.34 -21.28 4.17
N GLN A 451 17.40 -21.27 4.99
CA GLN A 451 18.55 -22.15 4.84
C GLN A 451 18.14 -23.63 4.92
N LYS A 452 17.31 -24.02 5.91
CA LYS A 452 16.75 -25.39 6.01
C LYS A 452 15.87 -25.78 4.82
N ARG A 453 15.27 -24.81 4.12
CA ARG A 453 14.49 -25.02 2.89
C ARG A 453 15.37 -25.10 1.63
N GLY A 454 16.69 -24.91 1.75
CA GLY A 454 17.61 -24.94 0.61
C GLY A 454 17.55 -23.68 -0.27
N VAL A 455 17.14 -22.53 0.29
CA VAL A 455 17.23 -21.25 -0.43
C VAL A 455 18.71 -20.86 -0.58
N PRO A 456 19.22 -20.57 -1.80
CA PRO A 456 20.60 -20.14 -2.01
C PRO A 456 21.00 -18.93 -1.15
N GLU A 457 22.21 -18.95 -0.61
CA GLU A 457 22.71 -17.89 0.28
C GLU A 457 22.69 -16.51 -0.39
N GLU A 458 22.84 -16.45 -1.72
CA GLU A 458 22.81 -15.21 -2.50
C GLU A 458 21.52 -14.41 -2.27
N TYR A 459 20.37 -15.10 -2.25
CA TYR A 459 19.06 -14.50 -2.00
C TYR A 459 18.81 -14.18 -0.51
N LEU A 460 19.64 -14.71 0.38
CA LEU A 460 19.59 -14.43 1.81
C LEU A 460 20.48 -13.25 2.22
N ARG A 461 21.36 -12.75 1.32
CA ARG A 461 22.31 -11.66 1.60
C ARG A 461 21.64 -10.38 2.10
N GLU A 462 20.48 -10.01 1.55
CA GLU A 462 19.77 -8.79 1.98
C GLU A 462 19.18 -8.94 3.39
N LEU A 463 18.60 -10.10 3.69
CA LEU A 463 18.05 -10.43 5.01
C LEU A 463 19.16 -10.61 6.05
N SER A 464 20.33 -11.12 5.66
CA SER A 464 21.49 -11.29 6.55
C SER A 464 22.16 -9.96 6.90
N ARG A 465 22.15 -8.98 5.98
CA ARG A 465 22.70 -7.62 6.16
C ARG A 465 21.71 -6.59 6.72
N MET A 466 20.45 -6.98 6.96
CA MET A 466 19.45 -6.09 7.53
C MET A 466 19.77 -5.79 9.01
N ASN A 467 20.23 -4.56 9.27
CA ASN A 467 20.43 -4.04 10.63
C ASN A 467 19.10 -3.57 11.23
N ILE A 468 18.83 -3.98 12.47
CA ILE A 468 17.61 -3.63 13.22
C ILE A 468 18.02 -2.79 14.43
N ASN A 469 17.69 -1.50 14.38
CA ASN A 469 17.99 -0.53 15.43
C ASN A 469 16.71 -0.10 16.16
N GLU A 470 16.83 0.49 17.35
CA GLU A 470 15.71 1.01 18.16
C GLU A 470 14.76 1.96 17.39
N THR A 471 15.24 2.64 16.35
CA THR A 471 14.45 3.58 15.53
C THR A 471 13.64 2.91 14.42
N ASN A 472 13.98 1.67 14.07
CA ASN A 472 13.45 0.95 12.90
C ASN A 472 12.83 -0.41 13.31
N ALA A 473 12.65 -0.63 14.61
CA ALA A 473 12.11 -1.85 15.20
C ALA A 473 10.60 -1.95 14.91
#